data_AF-A0A9P5M3Z2-F1
#
_entry.id   AF-A0A9P5M3Z2-F1
#
_cell.length_a   1.000
_cell.length_b   1.000
_cell.length_c   1.000
_cell.angle_alpha   90.00
_cell.angle_beta   90.00
_cell.angle_gamma   90.00
#
_symmetry.space_group_name_H-M   'P 1'
#
loop_
_entity.id
_entity.type
_entity.pdbx_description
1 polymer ?
#
loop_
_entity_poly.entity_id
_entity_poly.type
_entity_poly.pdbx_seq_one_letter_code
_entity_poly.pdbx_strand_id
1 'polypeptide(L)' 'DITEHVWSILEWAIQGSNCLLINEDQLWVALEEKWYQISAETFCNLYTSVPACLEALTHHH' A
#
# COMPACT_ATOMS: atom_id res chain seq x y z
N ASP A 1 8.39 -5.28 -4.09
CA ASP A 1 7.75 -4.76 -5.32
C ASP A 1 6.80 -3.60 -4.98
N ILE A 2 6.46 -2.71 -5.93
CA ILE A 2 5.51 -1.60 -5.73
C ILE A 2 4.16 -2.17 -5.28
N THR A 3 3.72 -3.27 -5.89
CA THR A 3 2.47 -3.95 -5.57
C THR A 3 2.39 -4.34 -4.09
N GLU A 4 3.47 -4.93 -3.54
CA GLU A 4 3.53 -5.31 -2.13
C GLU A 4 3.48 -4.09 -1.20
N HIS A 5 4.16 -3.00 -1.56
CA HIS A 5 4.10 -1.76 -0.78
C HIS A 5 2.68 -1.18 -0.72
N VAL A 6 1.98 -1.18 -1.85
CA VAL A 6 0.60 -0.70 -1.91
C VAL A 6 -0.32 -1.59 -1.07
N TRP A 7 -0.12 -2.91 -1.09
CA TRP A 7 -0.84 -3.83 -0.21
C TRP A 7 -0.57 -3.57 1.27
N SER A 8 0.69 -3.32 1.66
CA SER A 8 1.02 -2.97 3.06
C SER A 8 0.38 -1.66 3.50
N ILE A 9 0.28 -0.65 2.62
CA ILE A 9 -0.41 0.61 2.90
C ILE A 9 -1.91 0.38 3.14
N LEU A 10 -2.55 -0.40 2.27
CA LEU A 10 -3.98 -0.73 2.41
C LEU A 10 -4.26 -1.53 3.69
N GLU A 11 -3.43 -2.54 3.97
CA GLU A 11 -3.55 -3.34 5.19
C GLU A 11 -3.46 -2.47 6.44
N TRP A 12 -2.46 -1.59 6.52
CA TRP A 12 -2.30 -0.64 7.63
C TRP A 12 -3.51 0.29 7.77
N ALA A 13 -4.00 0.83 6.64
CA ALA A 13 -5.13 1.75 6.64
C ALA A 13 -6.42 1.06 7.12
N ILE A 14 -6.62 -0.21 6.77
CA ILE A 14 -7.78 -1.00 7.21
C ILE A 14 -7.66 -1.37 8.68
N GLN A 15 -6.52 -1.88 9.12
CA GLN A 15 -6.28 -2.24 10.52
C GLN A 15 -6.41 -1.03 11.45
N GLY A 16 -5.95 0.15 11.01
CA GLY A 16 -6.06 1.39 11.78
C GLY A 16 -7.47 1.99 11.84
N SER A 17 -8.42 1.51 11.05
CA SER A 17 -9.78 2.10 10.97
C SER A 17 -10.75 1.61 12.03
N ASN A 18 -10.34 0.73 12.95
CA ASN A 18 -11.21 0.11 13.98
C ASN A 18 -12.47 -0.58 13.41
N CYS A 19 -12.54 -0.81 12.10
CA CYS A 19 -13.65 -1.52 11.47
C CYS A 19 -13.54 -3.01 11.81
N LEU A 20 -14.52 -3.53 12.55
CA LEU A 20 -14.71 -4.97 12.74
C LEU A 20 -15.20 -5.56 11.42
N LEU A 21 -14.26 -5.98 10.58
CA LEU A 21 -14.56 -6.71 9.36
C LEU A 21 -14.98 -8.13 9.73
N ILE A 22 -16.28 -8.40 9.66
CA ILE A 22 -16.86 -9.68 10.06
C ILE A 22 -17.13 -10.62 8.88
N ASN A 23 -16.99 -10.13 7.64
CA ASN A 23 -17.16 -10.91 6.42
C ASN A 23 -16.32 -10.34 5.26
N GLU A 24 -16.24 -11.12 4.19
CA GLU A 24 -15.46 -10.78 3.00
C GLU A 24 -16.01 -9.53 2.28
N ASP A 25 -17.33 -9.36 2.19
CA ASP A 25 -17.94 -8.19 1.53
C ASP A 25 -17.53 -6.87 2.20
N GLN A 26 -17.48 -6.85 3.54
CA GLN A 26 -17.03 -5.69 4.29
C GLN A 26 -15.54 -5.42 4.08
N LEU A 27 -14.73 -6.46 3.94
CA LEU A 27 -13.31 -6.31 3.61
C LEU A 27 -13.15 -5.67 2.22
N TRP A 28 -13.94 -6.11 1.23
CA TRP A 28 -13.92 -5.52 -0.12
C TRP A 28 -14.34 -4.05 -0.11
N VAL A 29 -15.39 -3.69 0.64
CA VAL A 29 -15.82 -2.29 0.78
C VAL A 29 -14.73 -1.45 1.44
N ALA A 30 -14.14 -1.93 2.54
CA ALA A 30 -13.07 -1.21 3.22
C ALA A 30 -11.81 -1.05 2.34
N LEU A 31 -11.46 -2.08 1.56
CA LEU A 31 -10.38 -2.02 0.58
C LEU A 31 -10.65 -0.95 -0.48
N GLU A 32 -11.85 -0.92 -1.04
CA GLU A 32 -12.22 0.06 -2.06
C GLU A 32 -12.20 1.49 -1.51
N GLU A 33 -12.77 1.72 -0.32
CA GLU A 33 -12.75 3.02 0.34
C GLU A 33 -11.33 3.52 0.61
N LYS A 34 -10.45 2.64 1.11
CA LYS A 34 -9.05 2.99 1.37
C LYS A 34 -8.25 3.16 0.09
N TRP A 35 -8.52 2.38 -0.94
CA TRP A 35 -7.89 2.51 -2.25
C TRP A 35 -8.09 3.91 -2.84
N TYR A 36 -9.32 4.43 -2.81
CA TYR A 36 -9.62 5.78 -3.30
C TYR A 36 -9.06 6.91 -2.43
N GLN A 37 -8.63 6.62 -1.20
CA GLN A 37 -7.96 7.58 -0.32
C GLN A 37 -6.45 7.69 -0.57
N ILE A 38 -5.86 6.75 -1.29
CA ILE A 38 -4.43 6.81 -1.64
C ILE A 38 -4.24 7.91 -2.69
N SER A 39 -3.43 8.92 -2.36
CA SER A 39 -3.17 10.03 -3.27
C SER A 39 -2.29 9.58 -4.45
N ALA A 40 -2.45 10.25 -5.59
CA ALA A 40 -1.56 10.07 -6.74
C ALA A 40 -0.09 10.36 -6.35
N GLU A 41 0.14 11.27 -5.40
CA GLU A 41 1.46 11.57 -4.87
C GLU A 41 2.10 10.36 -4.17
N THR A 42 1.34 9.56 -3.42
CA THR A 42 1.85 8.32 -2.82
C THR A 42 2.36 7.35 -3.88
N PHE A 43 1.65 7.20 -5.00
CA PHE A 43 2.10 6.36 -6.11
C PHE A 43 3.33 6.93 -6.82
N CYS A 44 3.40 8.25 -7.03
CA CYS A 44 4.58 8.91 -7.58
C CYS A 44 5.81 8.69 -6.69
N ASN A 45 5.67 8.87 -5.37
CA ASN A 45 6.76 8.69 -4.42
C ASN A 45 7.25 7.23 -4.41
N LEU A 46 6.33 6.26 -4.42
CA LEU A 46 6.67 4.84 -4.54
C LEU A 46 7.42 4.53 -5.84
N TYR A 47 7.01 5.10 -6.96
CA TYR A 47 7.69 4.87 -8.24
C TYR A 47 9.10 5.49 -8.26
N THR A 48 9.24 6.69 -7.70
CA THR A 48 10.53 7.39 -7.61
C THR A 48 11.52 6.75 -6.64
N SER A 49 11.06 5.94 -5.69
CA SER A 49 11.95 5.24 -4.76
C SER A 49 12.50 3.92 -5.32
N VAL A 50 11.89 3.36 -6.38
CA VAL A 50 12.34 2.11 -7.02
C VAL A 50 13.81 2.17 -7.47
N PRO A 51 14.28 3.22 -8.18
CA PRO A 51 15.69 3.32 -8.56
C PRO A 51 16.63 3.29 -7.34
N ALA A 52 16.30 3.99 -6.26
CA ALA A 52 17.11 4.01 -5.05
C ALA A 52 17.13 2.64 -4.33
N CYS A 53 16.00 1.93 -4.30
CA CYS A 53 15.94 0.56 -3.79
C CYS A 53 16.79 -0.40 -4.63
N LEU A 54 16.77 -0.27 -5.96
CA LEU A 54 17.59 -1.09 -6.85
C LEU A 54 19.09 -0.80 -6.66
N GLU A 55 19.47 0.47 -6.56
CA GLU A 55 20.86 0.85 -6.27
C GLU A 55 21.35 0.26 -4.95
N ALA A 56 20.56 0.36 -3.88
CA ALA A 56 20.88 -0.23 -2.58
C ALA A 56 21.06 -1.75 -2.63
N LEU A 57 20.23 -2.46 -3.40
CA LEU A 57 20.35 -3.90 -3.60
C LEU A 57 21.59 -4.28 -4.41
N THR A 58 21.96 -3.47 -5.42
CA THR A 58 23.15 -3.71 -6.24
C THR A 58 24.47 -3.36 -5.56
N HIS A 59 24.49 -2.38 -4.64
CA HIS A 59 25.69 -2.01 -3.88
C HIS A 59 26.02 -2.96 -2.71
N HIS A 60 25.06 -3.77 -2.30
CA HIS A 60 25.22 -4.76 -1.23
C HIS A 60 25.65 -6.16 -1.74
N HIS A 61 26.06 -6.26 -3.00
CA HIS A 61 26.46 -7.51 -3.67
C HIS A 61 27.85 -7.36 -4.34
#